data_AF-A0A7C5CN80-F1
#
_entry.id   AF-A0A7C5CN80-F1
#
_cell.length_a   1.000
_cell.length_b   1.000
_cell.length_c   1.000
_cell.angle_alpha   90.00
_cell.angle_beta   90.00
_cell.angle_gamma   90.00
#
_symmetry.space_group_name_H-M   'P 1'
#
loop_
_entity.id
_entity.type
_entity.pdbx_description
1 polymer ?
#
loop_
_entity_poly.entity_id
_entity_poly.type
_entity_poly.pdbx_seq_one_letter_code
_entity_poly.pdbx_strand_id
1 'polypeptide(L)' 'ICTHLGCSPTYRPELAPADLGADWKGGWYCPCHGSRFDLAGRVLKGSPAGTNLVVPPHYYKSDTTILIGEDGEAAA' A
#
# COMPACT_ATOMS: atom_id res chain seq x y z
N ILE A 1 5.18 -4.02 1.72
CA ILE A 1 5.23 -5.05 2.80
C ILE A 1 4.10 -4.76 3.77
N CYS A 2 3.25 -5.75 4.07
CA CYS A 2 2.15 -5.59 5.01
C CYS A 2 2.71 -5.32 6.42
N THR A 3 2.23 -4.27 7.05
CA THR A 3 2.67 -3.78 8.37
C THR A 3 2.05 -4.55 9.54
N HIS A 4 1.33 -5.65 9.24
CA HIS A 4 0.96 -6.64 10.25
C HIS A 4 2.14 -7.59 10.52
N LEU A 5 2.37 -8.56 9.63
CA LEU A 5 3.38 -9.62 9.79
C LEU A 5 4.17 -9.89 8.49
N GLY A 6 4.33 -8.89 7.63
CA GLY A 6 5.35 -8.92 6.57
C GLY A 6 4.94 -9.52 5.21
N CYS A 7 3.75 -10.10 5.05
CA CYS A 7 3.28 -10.59 3.74
C CYS A 7 3.23 -9.47 2.67
N SER A 8 3.26 -9.84 1.37
CA SER A 8 3.02 -8.89 0.27
C SER A 8 1.51 -8.74 0.00
N PRO A 9 0.91 -7.54 0.14
CA PRO A 9 -0.49 -7.32 -0.24
C PRO A 9 -0.71 -7.49 -1.74
N THR A 10 -1.83 -8.10 -2.11
CA THR A 10 -2.26 -8.28 -3.49
C THR A 10 -3.01 -7.03 -3.98
N TYR A 11 -2.72 -6.59 -5.20
CA TYR A 11 -3.48 -5.53 -5.85
C TYR A 11 -4.90 -6.00 -6.16
N ARG A 12 -5.91 -5.25 -5.69
CA ARG A 12 -7.35 -5.56 -5.81
C ARG A 12 -8.12 -4.29 -6.23
N PRO A 13 -8.01 -3.86 -7.50
CA PRO A 13 -8.65 -2.63 -7.97
C PRO A 13 -10.15 -2.74 -8.18
N GLU A 14 -10.70 -3.95 -8.14
CA GLU A 14 -12.12 -4.18 -8.46
C GLU A 14 -13.01 -3.40 -7.50
N LEU A 15 -14.11 -2.83 -8.00
CA LEU A 15 -15.13 -2.21 -7.16
C LEU A 15 -16.06 -3.30 -6.62
N ALA A 16 -16.27 -3.30 -5.29
CA ALA A 16 -17.22 -4.18 -4.61
C ALA A 16 -17.20 -5.66 -5.06
N PRO A 17 -16.03 -6.33 -5.13
CA PRO A 17 -16.01 -7.75 -5.48
C PRO A 17 -16.66 -8.58 -4.37
N ALA A 18 -17.23 -9.73 -4.73
CA ALA A 18 -18.04 -10.54 -3.83
C ALA A 18 -17.30 -10.94 -2.52
N ASP A 19 -15.98 -11.10 -2.57
CA ASP A 19 -15.13 -11.52 -1.45
C ASP A 19 -14.69 -10.38 -0.52
N LEU A 20 -14.75 -9.11 -0.97
CA LEU A 20 -14.34 -7.95 -0.16
C LEU A 20 -15.52 -7.08 0.29
N GLY A 21 -16.72 -7.33 -0.24
CA GLY A 21 -17.96 -6.69 0.17
C GLY A 21 -18.24 -5.37 -0.55
N ALA A 22 -19.47 -4.87 -0.36
CA ALA A 22 -20.01 -3.73 -1.11
C ALA A 22 -19.28 -2.40 -0.88
N ASP A 23 -18.65 -2.24 0.28
CA ASP A 23 -17.95 -1.00 0.64
C ASP A 23 -16.51 -0.92 0.11
N TRP A 24 -16.02 -1.98 -0.54
CA TRP A 24 -14.69 -2.01 -1.12
C TRP A 24 -14.60 -1.13 -2.37
N LYS A 25 -13.69 -0.14 -2.33
CA LYS A 25 -13.50 0.85 -3.40
C LYS A 25 -12.24 0.63 -4.26
N GLY A 26 -11.60 -0.53 -4.13
CA GLY A 26 -10.30 -0.80 -4.72
C GLY A 26 -9.14 -0.48 -3.77
N GLY A 27 -8.02 -1.20 -3.94
CA GLY A 27 -6.85 -1.03 -3.10
C GLY A 27 -5.96 -2.26 -3.07
N TRP A 28 -5.46 -2.59 -1.89
CA TRP A 28 -4.59 -3.74 -1.64
C TRP A 28 -5.14 -4.61 -0.52
N TYR A 29 -5.13 -5.92 -0.74
CA TYR A 29 -5.62 -6.92 0.22
C TYR A 29 -4.49 -7.87 0.62
N CYS A 30 -4.27 -8.03 1.93
CA CYS A 30 -3.32 -8.98 2.47
C CYS A 30 -4.06 -10.27 2.90
N PRO A 31 -3.97 -11.38 2.14
CA PRO A 31 -4.75 -12.58 2.41
C PRO A 31 -4.33 -13.34 3.68
N CYS A 32 -3.17 -13.03 4.24
CA CYS A 32 -2.65 -13.71 5.43
C CYS A 32 -3.57 -13.53 6.64
N HIS A 33 -4.07 -12.32 6.88
CA HIS A 33 -4.92 -11.99 8.05
C HIS A 33 -6.04 -10.99 7.70
N GLY A 34 -6.25 -10.72 6.42
CA GLY A 34 -7.33 -9.85 5.95
C GLY A 34 -7.08 -8.35 6.08
N SER A 35 -5.84 -7.89 6.27
CA SER A 35 -5.53 -6.45 6.29
C SER A 35 -5.87 -5.81 4.95
N ARG A 36 -6.53 -4.66 5.00
CA ARG A 36 -7.02 -3.91 3.83
C ARG A 36 -6.33 -2.56 3.77
N PHE A 37 -5.93 -2.15 2.57
CA PHE A 37 -5.36 -0.84 2.29
C PHE A 37 -6.06 -0.22 1.10
N ASP A 38 -6.21 1.10 1.06
CA ASP A 38 -6.69 1.80 -0.12
C ASP A 38 -5.61 1.90 -1.22
N LEU A 39 -5.96 2.51 -2.36
CA LEU A 39 -5.03 2.68 -3.49
C LEU A 39 -3.79 3.54 -3.15
N ALA A 40 -3.85 4.39 -2.13
CA ALA A 40 -2.72 5.17 -1.64
C ALA A 40 -1.88 4.41 -0.59
N GLY A 41 -2.19 3.12 -0.33
CA GLY A 41 -1.50 2.30 0.65
C GLY A 41 -1.86 2.62 2.10
N ARG A 42 -2.94 3.36 2.36
CA ARG A 42 -3.39 3.66 3.73
C ARG A 42 -4.22 2.52 4.28
N VAL A 43 -3.95 2.12 5.52
CA VAL A 43 -4.66 1.01 6.16
C VAL A 43 -6.12 1.39 6.44
N LEU A 44 -7.05 0.52 6.09
CA LEU A 44 -8.47 0.71 6.39
C LEU A 44 -8.76 0.33 7.83
N LYS A 45 -9.59 1.13 8.51
CA LYS A 45 -10.01 0.90 9.89
C LYS A 45 -10.55 -0.52 10.08
N GLY A 46 -10.17 -1.17 11.17
CA GLY A 46 -10.56 -2.55 11.48
C GLY A 46 -9.63 -3.62 10.90
N SER A 47 -8.59 -3.24 10.15
CA SER A 47 -7.54 -4.17 9.71
C SER A 47 -6.56 -4.50 10.84
N PRO A 48 -5.97 -5.71 10.87
CA PRO A 48 -4.91 -6.07 11.82
C PRO A 48 -3.58 -5.33 11.63
N ALA A 49 -3.33 -4.79 10.43
CA ALA A 49 -2.13 -3.99 10.16
C ALA A 49 -2.14 -2.70 10.99
N GLY A 50 -1.04 -2.41 11.69
CA GLY A 50 -0.97 -1.28 12.63
C GLY A 50 -0.73 0.09 11.98
N THR A 51 -0.20 0.13 10.75
CA THR A 51 0.18 1.37 10.07
C THR A 51 -0.08 1.29 8.56
N ASN A 52 -0.01 2.44 7.87
CA ASN A 52 -0.03 2.49 6.41
C ASN A 52 1.19 1.76 5.81
N LEU A 53 1.10 1.36 4.54
CA LEU A 53 2.26 0.85 3.80
C LEU A 53 3.37 1.92 3.80
N VAL A 54 4.59 1.49 4.11
CA VAL A 54 5.76 2.38 4.15
C VAL A 54 6.10 2.85 2.74
N VAL A 55 6.21 4.16 2.57
CA VAL A 55 6.79 4.78 1.39
C VAL A 55 8.31 4.87 1.61
N PRO A 56 9.14 4.19 0.81
CA PRO A 56 10.59 4.24 0.98
C PRO A 56 11.13 5.62 0.56
N PRO A 57 12.33 6.01 1.04
CA PRO A 57 13.12 7.10 0.46
C PRO A 57 13.18 6.97 -1.07
N HIS A 58 12.88 8.05 -1.79
CA HIS A 58 12.96 8.05 -3.24
C HIS A 58 13.02 9.47 -3.81
N TYR A 59 13.58 9.60 -5.01
CA TYR A 59 13.52 10.82 -5.82
C TYR A 59 13.52 10.51 -7.32
N TYR A 60 13.10 11.49 -8.12
CA TYR A 60 13.17 11.42 -9.58
C TYR A 60 14.58 11.81 -10.05
N LYS A 61 15.31 10.87 -10.68
CA LYS A 61 16.60 11.13 -11.36
C LYS A 61 16.41 11.85 -12.69
N SER A 62 15.25 11.69 -13.31
CA SER A 62 14.77 12.39 -14.50
C SER A 62 13.24 12.28 -14.56
N ASP A 63 12.60 12.88 -15.56
CA ASP A 63 11.15 12.82 -15.75
C ASP A 63 10.58 11.39 -15.89
N THR A 64 11.43 10.41 -16.20
CA THR A 64 11.02 9.02 -16.47
C THR A 64 11.75 7.98 -15.63
N THR A 65 12.67 8.39 -14.75
CA THR A 65 13.48 7.49 -13.91
C THR A 65 13.39 7.89 -12.44
N ILE A 66 12.99 6.96 -11.59
CA ILE A 66 12.95 7.11 -10.13
C ILE A 66 14.05 6.25 -9.51
N LEU A 67 14.80 6.77 -8.54
CA LEU A 67 15.66 5.99 -7.67
C LEU A 67 14.97 5.75 -6.32
N ILE A 68 14.93 4.49 -5.89
CA ILE A 68 14.38 4.08 -4.59
C ILE A 68 15.57 3.75 -3.66
N GLY A 69 15.55 4.26 -2.43
CA GLY A 69 16.56 4.02 -1.39
C GLY A 69 17.34 5.26 -0.96
N GLU A 70 17.14 6.41 -1.60
CA GLU A 70 17.80 7.69 -1.31
C GLU A 70 16.76 8.81 -1.33
N ASP A 71 16.86 9.80 -0.44
CA ASP A 71 15.93 10.95 -0.37
C ASP A 71 16.26 12.07 -1.40
N GLY A 72 17.36 11.92 -2.17
CA GLY A 72 17.86 12.92 -3.09
C GLY A 72 18.41 14.18 -2.39
N GLU A 73 18.95 15.12 -3.17
CA GLU A 73 19.43 16.42 -2.64
C GLU A 73 18.29 17.37 -2.21
N ALA A 74 17.03 17.04 -2.52
CA ALA A 74 15.86 17.86 -2.21
C ALA A 74 15.38 17.75 -0.75
N ALA A 75 16.07 16.99 0.10
CA ALA A 75 15.71 16.76 1.50
C ALA A 75 16.50 17.62 2.51
N ALA A 76 16.98 18.80 2.10
CA ALA A 76 17.62 19.79 2.97
C ALA A 76 16.79 21.06 3.13
#